data_AF-A0A5J5D6T8-F1
#
_entry.id   AF-A0A5J5D6T8-F1
#
_cell.length_a   1.000
_cell.length_b   1.000
_cell.length_c   1.000
_cell.angle_alpha   90.00
_cell.angle_beta   90.00
_cell.angle_gamma   90.00
#
_symmetry.space_group_name_H-M   'P 1'
#
loop_
_entity.id
_entity.type
_entity.pdbx_description
1 polymer ?
#
loop_
_entity_poly.entity_id
_entity_poly.type
_entity_poly.pdbx_seq_one_letter_code
_entity_poly.pdbx_strand_id
1 'polypeptide(L)'
;MGATMGPVLHWLQDVAAVTLLRARRNLFQAAILFTVLVLLLLVSVFLYGSFYYSYMPTVSFSNPVHFYYTSDCDASESALCSFPTANISFMKNERDLVMSYGQPYRVSLELEMPESPVNERLGMFMVKMSCYTKGGKIVSSVGRSTTLHYRSSILHSLRTLLFSPFFLTGTAEQKQLIEVELFSDYKTNAYQPLVGAVIEIQSKRVQIYSSQLRIHAFFTGIRYVLYNFPLTSAGIAIATNFAFLSVIVLFSYLQF
;
A
#
# COMPACT_ATOMS: atom_id res chain seq x y z
N MET A 1 20.26 39.69 -73.91
CA MET A 1 20.27 39.16 -72.53
C MET A 1 19.14 38.13 -72.31
N GLY A 2 19.03 37.07 -73.11
CA GLY A 2 17.86 36.16 -73.05
C GLY A 2 18.12 34.66 -73.30
N ALA A 3 19.38 34.23 -73.48
CA ALA A 3 19.70 32.86 -73.86
C ALA A 3 20.08 31.94 -72.69
N THR A 4 20.15 32.45 -71.45
CA THR A 4 20.62 31.70 -70.27
C THR A 4 19.51 31.26 -69.32
N MET A 5 18.24 31.64 -69.56
CA MET A 5 17.13 31.38 -68.63
C MET A 5 16.46 30.00 -68.78
N GLY A 6 16.47 29.41 -70.00
CA GLY A 6 15.90 28.08 -70.25
C GLY A 6 16.64 26.92 -69.56
N PRO A 7 17.99 26.86 -69.62
CA PRO A 7 18.77 25.82 -68.94
C PRO A 7 18.68 25.90 -67.42
N VAL A 8 18.59 27.12 -66.88
CA VAL A 8 18.50 27.37 -65.44
C VAL A 8 17.13 26.93 -64.89
N LEU A 9 16.06 27.13 -65.65
CA LEU A 9 14.71 26.72 -65.25
C LEU A 9 14.55 25.19 -65.23
N HIS A 10 15.10 24.48 -66.22
CA HIS A 10 15.11 23.02 -66.23
C HIS A 10 16.00 22.44 -65.12
N TRP A 11 17.16 23.05 -64.87
CA TRP A 11 18.01 22.68 -63.74
C TRP A 11 17.30 22.87 -62.39
N LEU A 12 16.54 23.96 -62.21
CA LEU A 12 15.73 24.18 -61.01
C LEU A 12 14.61 23.14 -60.85
N GLN A 13 13.97 22.71 -61.94
CA GLN A 13 12.95 21.66 -61.92
C GLN A 13 13.54 20.29 -61.55
N ASP A 14 14.71 19.96 -62.08
CA ASP A 14 15.41 18.70 -61.76
C ASP A 14 15.92 18.69 -60.31
N VAL A 15 16.48 19.81 -59.83
CA VAL A 15 16.90 19.96 -58.43
C VAL A 15 15.69 19.88 -57.50
N ALA A 16 14.56 20.52 -57.84
CA ALA A 16 13.32 20.42 -57.07
C ALA A 16 12.77 18.98 -57.02
N ALA A 17 12.79 18.25 -58.14
CA ALA A 17 12.33 16.86 -58.19
C ALA A 17 13.23 15.92 -57.37
N VAL A 18 14.56 16.05 -57.48
CA VAL A 18 15.53 15.24 -56.72
C VAL A 18 15.49 15.56 -55.22
N THR A 19 15.34 16.84 -54.85
CA THR A 19 15.20 17.25 -53.45
C THR A 19 13.89 16.77 -52.84
N LEU A 20 12.78 16.79 -53.59
CA LEU A 20 11.47 16.31 -53.13
C LEU A 20 11.47 14.78 -52.96
N LEU A 21 12.12 14.03 -53.86
CA LEU A 21 12.32 12.58 -53.71
C LEU A 21 13.20 12.23 -52.51
N ARG A 22 14.30 12.96 -52.28
CA ARG A 22 15.14 12.81 -51.08
C ARG A 22 14.38 13.17 -49.81
N ALA A 23 13.62 14.26 -49.82
CA ALA A 23 12.80 14.67 -48.68
C ALA A 23 11.74 13.62 -48.35
N ARG A 24 11.04 13.08 -49.35
CA ARG A 24 10.07 12.00 -49.17
C ARG A 24 10.71 10.74 -48.58
N ARG A 25 11.88 10.33 -49.09
CA ARG A 25 12.64 9.18 -48.56
C ARG A 25 13.08 9.39 -47.12
N ASN A 26 13.64 10.56 -46.79
CA ASN A 26 14.07 10.90 -45.44
C ASN A 26 12.88 10.98 -44.47
N LEU A 27 11.74 11.52 -44.91
CA LEU A 27 10.51 11.58 -44.11
C LEU A 27 9.98 10.17 -43.82
N PHE A 28 9.95 9.27 -44.80
CA PHE A 28 9.56 7.86 -44.57
C PHE A 28 10.53 7.16 -43.62
N GLN A 29 11.84 7.34 -43.78
CA GLN A 29 12.84 6.77 -42.87
C GLN A 29 12.69 7.32 -41.44
N ALA A 30 12.49 8.63 -41.29
CA ALA A 30 12.24 9.26 -40.00
C ALA A 30 10.93 8.77 -39.37
N ALA A 31 9.87 8.60 -40.16
CA ALA A 31 8.59 8.08 -39.68
C ALA A 31 8.70 6.62 -39.22
N ILE A 32 9.45 5.78 -39.94
CA ILE A 32 9.73 4.40 -39.53
C ILE A 32 10.54 4.38 -38.24
N LEU A 33 11.63 5.15 -38.16
CA LEU A 33 12.44 5.25 -36.94
C LEU A 33 11.63 5.73 -35.74
N PHE A 34 10.82 6.77 -35.93
CA PHE A 34 9.93 7.28 -34.88
C PHE A 34 8.94 6.22 -34.41
N THR A 35 8.31 5.50 -35.35
CA THR A 35 7.37 4.43 -35.05
C THR A 35 8.03 3.30 -34.26
N VAL A 36 9.25 2.91 -34.65
CA VAL A 36 10.05 1.90 -33.93
C VAL A 36 10.39 2.38 -32.52
N LEU A 37 10.84 3.62 -32.34
CA LEU A 37 11.17 4.17 -31.02
C LEU A 37 9.95 4.21 -30.09
N VAL A 38 8.78 4.61 -30.61
CA VAL A 38 7.52 4.61 -29.84
C VAL A 38 7.13 3.20 -29.44
N LEU A 39 7.21 2.23 -30.36
CA LEU A 39 6.90 0.83 -30.06
C LEU A 39 7.84 0.26 -29.00
N LEU A 40 9.15 0.54 -29.09
CA LEU A 40 10.14 0.13 -28.10
C LEU A 40 9.85 0.72 -26.71
N LEU A 41 9.47 2.00 -26.67
CA LEU A 41 9.09 2.65 -25.41
C LEU A 41 7.85 1.99 -24.79
N LEU A 42 6.81 1.71 -25.59
CA LEU A 42 5.60 1.04 -25.12
C LEU A 42 5.90 -0.36 -24.57
N VAL A 43 6.72 -1.14 -25.27
CA VAL A 43 7.15 -2.46 -24.80
C VAL A 43 7.94 -2.34 -23.50
N SER A 44 8.85 -1.37 -23.40
CA SER A 44 9.64 -1.14 -22.19
C SER A 44 8.76 -0.81 -20.97
N VAL A 45 7.78 0.08 -21.15
CA VAL A 45 6.80 0.44 -20.12
C VAL A 45 5.97 -0.77 -19.72
N PHE A 46 5.51 -1.56 -20.70
CA PHE A 46 4.72 -2.76 -20.46
C PHE A 46 5.51 -3.82 -19.66
N LEU A 47 6.79 -4.03 -19.99
CA LEU A 47 7.67 -4.94 -19.26
C LEU A 47 7.87 -4.49 -17.80
N TYR A 48 8.12 -3.21 -17.58
CA TYR A 48 8.22 -2.66 -16.22
C TYR A 48 6.91 -2.80 -15.45
N GLY A 49 5.78 -2.45 -16.07
CA GLY A 49 4.46 -2.57 -15.44
C GLY A 49 4.13 -4.01 -15.05
N SER A 50 4.38 -4.96 -15.95
CA SER A 50 4.17 -6.39 -15.69
C SER A 50 5.05 -6.90 -14.55
N PHE A 51 6.34 -6.50 -14.54
CA PHE A 51 7.26 -6.82 -13.44
C PHE A 51 6.78 -6.21 -12.11
N TYR A 52 6.41 -4.93 -12.11
CA TYR A 52 5.95 -4.24 -10.91
C TYR A 52 4.72 -4.92 -10.29
N TYR A 53 3.69 -5.19 -11.10
CA TYR A 53 2.47 -5.86 -10.61
C TYR A 53 2.70 -7.31 -10.19
N SER A 54 3.58 -8.04 -10.86
CA SER A 54 3.88 -9.42 -10.49
C SER A 54 4.79 -9.52 -9.25
N TYR A 55 5.65 -8.54 -9.00
CA TYR A 55 6.67 -8.60 -7.96
C TYR A 55 6.27 -7.91 -6.66
N MET A 56 5.45 -6.85 -6.75
CA MET A 56 5.02 -6.04 -5.61
C MET A 56 3.74 -6.61 -4.99
N PRO A 57 3.79 -7.14 -3.75
CA PRO A 57 2.60 -7.65 -3.08
C PRO A 57 1.74 -6.51 -2.52
N THR A 58 0.58 -6.87 -1.96
CA THR A 58 -0.27 -5.96 -1.19
C THR A 58 0.53 -5.24 -0.08
N VAL A 59 0.52 -3.92 -0.14
CA VAL A 59 1.40 -3.03 0.62
C VAL A 59 0.91 -2.80 2.04
N SER A 60 -0.37 -2.46 2.16
CA SER A 60 -1.04 -2.22 3.42
C SER A 60 -2.48 -2.68 3.32
N PHE A 61 -3.00 -3.18 4.43
CA PHE A 61 -4.38 -3.59 4.55
C PHE A 61 -4.90 -3.18 5.92
N SER A 62 -6.06 -2.54 5.93
CA SER A 62 -6.72 -2.09 7.15
C SER A 62 -8.15 -2.62 7.16
N ASN A 63 -8.50 -3.33 8.22
CA ASN A 63 -9.85 -3.84 8.42
C ASN A 63 -10.41 -3.32 9.74
N PRO A 64 -11.68 -2.87 9.76
CA PRO A 64 -12.35 -2.56 11.02
C PRO A 64 -12.51 -3.85 11.84
N VAL A 65 -12.35 -3.70 13.15
CA VAL A 65 -12.50 -4.79 14.12
C VAL A 65 -13.72 -4.47 14.97
N HIS A 66 -14.70 -5.37 14.96
CA HIS A 66 -15.92 -5.20 15.74
C HIS A 66 -15.90 -6.19 16.90
N PHE A 67 -15.77 -5.67 18.11
CA PHE A 67 -15.80 -6.47 19.32
C PHE A 67 -17.24 -6.84 19.70
N TYR A 68 -17.46 -8.12 19.96
CA TYR A 68 -18.66 -8.65 20.57
C TYR A 68 -18.33 -9.24 21.95
N TYR A 69 -19.33 -9.27 22.80
CA TYR A 69 -19.26 -9.80 24.15
C TYR A 69 -20.58 -10.49 24.47
N THR A 70 -20.56 -11.42 25.41
CA THR A 70 -21.79 -12.08 25.86
C THR A 70 -22.50 -11.23 26.90
N SER A 71 -23.82 -11.40 27.03
CA SER A 71 -24.69 -10.67 27.95
C SER A 71 -25.45 -11.61 28.91
N ASP A 72 -24.94 -12.83 29.06
CA ASP A 72 -25.55 -13.97 29.75
C ASP A 72 -25.16 -14.08 31.23
N CYS A 73 -24.69 -12.98 31.84
CA CYS A 73 -24.34 -12.92 33.25
C CYS A 73 -25.36 -12.14 34.09
N ASP A 74 -25.33 -12.36 35.40
CA ASP A 74 -26.14 -11.59 36.35
C ASP A 74 -25.79 -10.10 36.29
N ALA A 75 -26.81 -9.26 36.14
CA ALA A 75 -26.68 -7.80 35.95
C ALA A 75 -26.21 -7.03 37.21
N SER A 76 -25.57 -7.70 38.17
CA SER A 76 -25.17 -7.12 39.46
C SER A 76 -23.93 -6.23 39.35
N GLU A 77 -23.14 -6.33 38.28
CA GLU A 77 -21.96 -5.51 38.04
C GLU A 77 -22.06 -4.65 36.77
N SER A 78 -21.59 -3.40 36.82
CA SER A 78 -21.50 -2.49 35.68
C SER A 78 -20.36 -2.84 34.70
N ALA A 79 -19.96 -4.11 34.65
CA ALA A 79 -18.86 -4.63 33.84
C ALA A 79 -19.40 -5.62 32.79
N LEU A 80 -18.62 -5.84 31.74
CA LEU A 80 -18.95 -6.81 30.69
C LEU A 80 -18.93 -8.24 31.25
N CYS A 81 -19.84 -9.11 30.78
CA CYS A 81 -19.90 -10.50 31.22
C CYS A 81 -18.67 -11.29 30.80
N SER A 82 -18.30 -11.17 29.51
CA SER A 82 -17.12 -11.79 28.90
C SER A 82 -16.07 -10.74 28.54
N PHE A 83 -14.87 -11.22 28.21
CA PHE A 83 -13.89 -10.39 27.52
C PHE A 83 -14.40 -10.04 26.11
N PRO A 84 -14.24 -8.78 25.66
CA PRO A 84 -14.53 -8.41 24.27
C PRO A 84 -13.67 -9.22 23.32
N THR A 85 -14.33 -9.89 22.38
CA THR A 85 -13.68 -10.71 21.34
C THR A 85 -14.12 -10.24 19.97
N ALA A 86 -13.22 -10.32 18.99
CA ALA A 86 -13.53 -10.00 17.60
C ALA A 86 -12.90 -11.06 16.71
N ASN A 87 -13.68 -11.54 15.75
CA ASN A 87 -13.21 -12.47 14.73
C ASN A 87 -13.05 -11.75 13.40
N ILE A 88 -11.86 -11.81 12.81
CA ILE A 88 -11.53 -11.12 11.57
C ILE A 88 -11.02 -12.11 10.53
N SER A 89 -11.44 -11.92 9.28
CA SER A 89 -10.96 -12.70 8.14
C SER A 89 -9.82 -12.00 7.42
N PHE A 90 -8.77 -12.74 7.08
CA PHE A 90 -7.67 -12.30 6.20
C PHE A 90 -7.89 -12.68 4.74
N MET A 91 -9.12 -13.04 4.38
CA MET A 91 -9.54 -13.34 3.02
C MET A 91 -10.28 -12.13 2.44
N LYS A 92 -9.76 -11.54 1.37
CA LYS A 92 -10.44 -10.51 0.58
C LYS A 92 -11.36 -11.20 -0.42
N ASN A 93 -12.65 -10.84 -0.39
CA ASN A 93 -13.70 -11.43 -1.23
C ASN A 93 -13.66 -12.98 -1.23
N GLU A 94 -13.34 -13.57 -0.08
CA GLU A 94 -13.28 -15.03 0.16
C GLU A 94 -12.25 -15.82 -0.68
N ARG A 95 -11.43 -15.16 -1.52
CA ARG A 95 -10.51 -15.84 -2.45
C ARG A 95 -9.06 -15.37 -2.31
N ASP A 96 -8.84 -14.07 -2.11
CA ASP A 96 -7.50 -13.50 -2.12
C ASP A 96 -6.96 -13.36 -0.69
N LEU A 97 -5.79 -13.93 -0.43
CA LEU A 97 -5.11 -13.77 0.84
C LEU A 97 -4.55 -12.36 0.97
N VAL A 98 -4.85 -11.70 2.09
CA VAL A 98 -4.35 -10.36 2.39
C VAL A 98 -2.82 -10.33 2.52
N MET A 99 -2.23 -11.39 3.08
CA MET A 99 -0.79 -11.51 3.34
C MET A 99 -0.15 -12.48 2.34
N SER A 100 0.83 -11.99 1.59
CA SER A 100 1.60 -12.80 0.65
C SER A 100 2.57 -13.74 1.38
N TYR A 101 2.74 -14.96 0.87
CA TYR A 101 3.62 -15.97 1.48
C TYR A 101 5.09 -15.52 1.52
N GLY A 102 5.74 -15.77 2.66
CA GLY A 102 7.15 -15.45 2.87
C GLY A 102 7.49 -13.96 2.99
N GLN A 103 6.54 -13.05 2.73
CA GLN A 103 6.72 -11.62 2.93
C GLN A 103 6.56 -11.30 4.43
N PRO A 104 7.51 -10.58 5.04
CA PRO A 104 7.38 -10.08 6.40
C PRO A 104 6.33 -8.97 6.52
N TYR A 105 5.42 -9.11 7.49
CA TYR A 105 4.38 -8.13 7.81
C TYR A 105 4.43 -7.69 9.27
N ARG A 106 4.24 -6.39 9.50
CA ARG A 106 3.93 -5.79 10.81
C ARG A 106 2.42 -5.77 10.99
N VAL A 107 1.95 -6.29 12.11
CA VAL A 107 0.53 -6.31 12.46
C VAL A 107 0.34 -5.45 13.71
N SER A 108 -0.38 -4.34 13.56
CA SER A 108 -0.75 -3.46 14.67
C SER A 108 -2.26 -3.32 14.80
N LEU A 109 -2.75 -3.25 16.04
CA LEU A 109 -4.14 -2.97 16.35
C LEU A 109 -4.23 -1.52 16.84
N GLU A 110 -5.04 -0.73 16.15
CA GLU A 110 -5.39 0.61 16.58
C GLU A 110 -6.71 0.56 17.37
N LEU A 111 -6.68 1.10 18.59
CA LEU A 111 -7.82 1.20 19.48
C LEU A 111 -8.16 2.69 19.67
N GLU A 112 -9.39 3.06 19.34
CA GLU A 112 -9.95 4.39 19.62
C GLU A 112 -10.70 4.33 20.95
N MET A 113 -10.17 5.02 21.96
CA MET A 113 -10.68 4.96 23.33
C MET A 113 -10.99 6.36 23.87
N PRO A 114 -12.11 6.54 24.58
CA PRO A 114 -12.38 7.78 25.30
C PRO A 114 -11.44 7.97 26.50
N GLU A 115 -11.16 9.24 26.82
CA GLU A 115 -10.50 9.66 28.06
C GLU A 115 -11.51 9.64 29.24
N SER A 116 -12.20 8.52 29.46
CA SER A 116 -13.19 8.37 30.54
C SER A 116 -12.52 8.00 31.88
N PRO A 117 -13.11 8.33 33.03
CA PRO A 117 -12.55 7.96 34.33
C PRO A 117 -12.45 6.44 34.53
N VAL A 118 -13.26 5.65 33.82
CA VAL A 118 -13.18 4.18 33.83
C VAL A 118 -11.92 3.71 33.10
N ASN A 119 -11.64 4.27 31.91
CA ASN A 119 -10.44 3.93 31.13
C ASN A 119 -9.16 4.47 31.78
N GLU A 120 -9.20 5.66 32.39
CA GLU A 120 -8.05 6.23 33.10
C GLU A 120 -7.63 5.36 34.30
N ARG A 121 -8.60 4.82 35.04
CA ARG A 121 -8.37 3.94 36.19
C ARG A 121 -8.15 2.47 35.83
N LEU A 122 -8.32 2.10 34.56
CA LEU A 122 -8.17 0.72 34.09
C LEU A 122 -6.74 0.21 34.28
N GLY A 123 -5.76 1.10 34.14
CA GLY A 123 -4.33 0.75 34.13
C GLY A 123 -3.94 -0.07 32.90
N MET A 124 -2.93 -0.93 33.07
CA MET A 124 -2.49 -1.82 32.00
C MET A 124 -3.53 -2.91 31.73
N PHE A 125 -3.87 -3.10 30.47
CA PHE A 125 -4.68 -4.22 30.00
C PHE A 125 -3.95 -4.95 28.88
N MET A 126 -4.30 -6.22 28.67
CA MET A 126 -3.66 -7.05 27.66
C MET A 126 -4.57 -7.23 26.44
N VAL A 127 -3.97 -7.12 25.25
CA VAL A 127 -4.59 -7.47 23.99
C VAL A 127 -3.95 -8.77 23.52
N LYS A 128 -4.77 -9.78 23.26
CA LYS A 128 -4.35 -11.08 22.74
C LYS A 128 -4.86 -11.25 21.31
N MET A 129 -4.00 -11.71 20.43
CA MET A 129 -4.35 -12.05 19.06
C MET A 129 -3.94 -13.50 18.79
N SER A 130 -4.85 -14.29 18.23
CA SER A 130 -4.63 -15.68 17.87
C SER A 130 -5.03 -15.92 16.41
N CYS A 131 -4.05 -16.23 15.56
CA CYS A 131 -4.26 -16.49 14.14
C CYS A 131 -4.60 -17.97 13.91
N TYR A 132 -5.60 -18.25 13.09
CA TYR A 132 -6.10 -19.59 12.85
C TYR A 132 -6.18 -19.94 11.35
N THR A 133 -6.12 -21.25 11.08
CA THR A 133 -6.24 -21.83 9.73
C THR A 133 -7.68 -22.26 9.44
N LYS A 134 -7.97 -22.66 8.19
CA LYS A 134 -9.31 -23.12 7.77
C LYS A 134 -9.90 -24.24 8.66
N GLY A 135 -9.06 -25.05 9.29
CA GLY A 135 -9.48 -26.11 10.23
C GLY A 135 -9.67 -25.66 11.68
N GLY A 136 -9.67 -24.36 11.97
CA GLY A 136 -9.80 -23.82 13.34
C GLY A 136 -8.56 -23.99 14.23
N LYS A 137 -7.49 -24.61 13.70
CA LYS A 137 -6.23 -24.76 14.43
C LYS A 137 -5.51 -23.42 14.54
N ILE A 138 -5.19 -23.03 15.76
CA ILE A 138 -4.37 -21.84 16.07
C ILE A 138 -2.92 -22.14 15.65
N VAL A 139 -2.37 -21.29 14.78
CA VAL A 139 -0.98 -21.41 14.28
C VAL A 139 -0.03 -20.55 15.09
N SER A 140 -0.49 -19.36 15.49
CA SER A 140 0.31 -18.40 16.22
C SER A 140 -0.57 -17.57 17.13
N SER A 141 -0.04 -17.22 18.29
CA SER A 141 -0.73 -16.38 19.26
C SER A 141 0.27 -15.40 19.88
N VAL A 142 -0.17 -14.17 20.12
CA VAL A 142 0.62 -13.15 20.79
C VAL A 142 -0.24 -12.39 21.80
N GLY A 143 0.36 -11.99 22.91
CA GLY A 143 -0.26 -11.11 23.91
C GLY A 143 0.63 -9.90 24.13
N ARG A 144 0.05 -8.71 24.11
CA ARG A 144 0.74 -7.42 24.34
C ARG A 144 -0.02 -6.63 25.38
N SER A 145 0.69 -6.13 26.39
CA SER A 145 0.12 -5.16 27.31
C SER A 145 0.10 -3.77 26.66
N THR A 146 -0.93 -3.01 26.96
CA THR A 146 -1.04 -1.61 26.60
C THR A 146 -1.74 -0.85 27.71
N THR A 147 -1.68 0.48 27.66
CA THR A 147 -2.33 1.36 28.63
C THR A 147 -2.80 2.63 27.92
N LEU A 148 -3.86 3.24 28.44
CA LEU A 148 -4.19 4.61 28.10
C LEU A 148 -2.99 5.50 28.48
N HIS A 149 -2.66 6.50 27.66
CA HIS A 149 -1.53 7.36 28.00
C HIS A 149 -1.97 8.32 29.10
N TYR A 150 -1.29 8.24 30.22
CA TYR A 150 -1.60 9.06 31.38
C TYR A 150 -1.39 10.55 31.09
N ARG A 151 -2.33 11.37 31.60
CA ARG A 151 -2.22 12.83 31.65
C ARG A 151 -2.63 13.29 33.04
N SER A 152 -1.97 14.31 33.56
CA SER A 152 -2.35 14.88 34.85
C SER A 152 -3.68 15.64 34.75
N SER A 153 -4.43 15.71 35.84
CA SER A 153 -5.72 16.41 35.88
C SER A 153 -5.59 17.90 35.52
N ILE A 154 -4.46 18.54 35.90
CA ILE A 154 -4.17 19.93 35.54
C ILE A 154 -4.02 20.07 34.02
N LEU A 155 -3.28 19.16 33.39
CA LEU A 155 -3.09 19.16 31.94
C LEU A 155 -4.41 18.88 31.21
N HIS A 156 -5.25 18.00 31.76
CA HIS A 156 -6.56 17.69 31.21
C HIS A 156 -7.51 18.92 31.27
N SER A 157 -7.54 19.64 32.40
CA SER A 157 -8.30 20.90 32.54
C SER A 157 -7.79 21.99 31.61
N LEU A 158 -6.47 22.19 31.52
CA LEU A 158 -5.89 23.20 30.65
C LEU A 158 -6.17 22.90 29.17
N ARG A 159 -6.03 21.64 28.74
CA ARG A 159 -6.37 21.22 27.38
C ARG A 159 -7.85 21.42 27.08
N THR A 160 -8.73 21.05 28.01
CA THR A 160 -10.18 21.22 27.85
C THR A 160 -10.56 22.69 27.74
N LEU A 161 -9.92 23.57 28.52
CA LEU A 161 -10.12 25.02 28.45
C LEU A 161 -9.62 25.60 27.12
N LEU A 162 -8.37 25.29 26.74
CA LEU A 162 -7.73 25.79 25.53
C LEU A 162 -8.44 25.34 24.24
N PHE A 163 -8.89 24.09 24.20
CA PHE A 163 -9.59 23.52 23.02
C PHE A 163 -11.12 23.53 23.18
N SER A 164 -11.67 24.23 24.18
CA SER A 164 -13.12 24.29 24.42
C SER A 164 -13.94 24.72 23.21
N PRO A 165 -13.53 25.70 22.37
CA PRO A 165 -14.32 26.05 21.19
C PRO A 165 -14.45 24.88 20.22
N PHE A 166 -13.38 24.10 20.03
CA PHE A 166 -13.37 22.96 19.11
C PHE A 166 -14.22 21.79 19.62
N PHE A 167 -14.24 21.58 20.95
CA PHE A 167 -15.09 20.55 21.57
C PHE A 167 -16.57 20.93 21.53
N LEU A 168 -16.91 22.20 21.80
CA LEU A 168 -18.29 22.68 21.78
C LEU A 168 -18.91 22.70 20.37
N THR A 169 -18.10 22.99 19.35
CA THR A 169 -18.55 22.93 17.94
C THR A 169 -18.58 21.50 17.38
N GLY A 170 -18.11 20.49 18.15
CA GLY A 170 -18.03 19.10 17.71
C GLY A 170 -16.94 18.82 16.67
N THR A 171 -16.05 19.77 16.41
CA THR A 171 -14.92 19.60 15.45
C THR A 171 -13.80 18.72 16.02
N ALA A 172 -13.70 18.63 17.34
CA ALA A 172 -12.79 17.75 18.05
C ALA A 172 -13.55 16.96 19.12
N GLU A 173 -13.04 15.78 19.44
CA GLU A 173 -13.58 14.90 20.48
C GLU A 173 -12.49 14.54 21.50
N GLN A 174 -12.88 14.26 22.74
CA GLN A 174 -11.98 13.84 23.82
C GLN A 174 -11.69 12.33 23.73
N LYS A 175 -10.86 11.97 22.76
CA LYS A 175 -10.48 10.59 22.46
C LYS A 175 -8.98 10.43 22.26
N GLN A 176 -8.55 9.20 22.42
CA GLN A 176 -7.17 8.79 22.22
C GLN A 176 -7.09 7.58 21.29
N LEU A 177 -6.16 7.63 20.34
CA LEU A 177 -5.78 6.50 19.50
C LEU A 177 -4.57 5.80 20.12
N ILE A 178 -4.71 4.50 20.41
CA ILE A 178 -3.65 3.66 20.96
C ILE A 178 -3.29 2.61 19.91
N GLU A 179 -2.06 2.68 19.41
CA GLU A 179 -1.52 1.65 18.53
C GLU A 179 -0.79 0.57 19.35
N VAL A 180 -1.19 -0.68 19.16
CA VAL A 180 -0.57 -1.85 19.80
C VAL A 180 0.05 -2.72 18.73
N GLU A 181 1.38 -2.78 18.69
CA GLU A 181 2.11 -3.67 17.80
C GLU A 181 2.06 -5.11 18.30
N LEU A 182 1.29 -5.95 17.61
CA LEU A 182 1.09 -7.36 17.96
C LEU A 182 2.25 -8.20 17.42
N PHE A 183 2.51 -8.12 16.11
CA PHE A 183 3.64 -8.77 15.46
C PHE A 183 4.51 -7.76 14.70
N SER A 184 5.83 -7.89 14.82
CA SER A 184 6.80 -7.03 14.12
C SER A 184 7.22 -7.61 12.76
N ASP A 185 7.58 -8.89 12.71
CA ASP A 185 7.99 -9.60 11.49
C ASP A 185 7.23 -10.93 11.38
N TYR A 186 5.94 -10.84 11.04
CA TYR A 186 5.11 -12.02 10.84
C TYR A 186 5.19 -12.51 9.39
N LYS A 187 5.50 -13.80 9.22
CA LYS A 187 5.61 -14.45 7.91
C LYS A 187 4.58 -15.57 7.80
N THR A 188 3.82 -15.55 6.72
CA THR A 188 2.82 -16.59 6.44
C THR A 188 3.46 -17.78 5.73
N ASN A 189 3.10 -18.98 6.18
CA ASN A 189 3.57 -20.24 5.62
C ASN A 189 2.57 -20.78 4.60
N ALA A 190 3.04 -21.22 3.42
CA ALA A 190 2.18 -21.76 2.36
C ALA A 190 1.47 -23.08 2.76
N TYR A 191 2.10 -23.90 3.60
CA TYR A 191 1.53 -25.17 4.06
C TYR A 191 0.41 -25.01 5.09
N GLN A 192 0.33 -23.85 5.76
CA GLN A 192 -0.68 -23.54 6.77
C GLN A 192 -1.25 -22.14 6.50
N PRO A 193 -2.09 -22.00 5.46
CA PRO A 193 -2.66 -20.71 5.09
C PRO A 193 -3.58 -20.19 6.19
N LEU A 194 -3.37 -18.93 6.57
CA LEU A 194 -4.17 -18.25 7.58
C LEU A 194 -5.48 -17.79 6.97
N VAL A 195 -6.56 -18.06 7.68
CA VAL A 195 -7.90 -17.64 7.25
C VAL A 195 -8.34 -16.39 8.00
N GLY A 196 -7.90 -16.25 9.25
CA GLY A 196 -8.30 -15.14 10.09
C GLY A 196 -7.54 -15.11 11.40
N ALA A 197 -7.97 -14.19 12.27
CA ALA A 197 -7.50 -14.11 13.63
C ALA A 197 -8.66 -13.75 14.57
N VAL A 198 -8.54 -14.22 15.80
CA VAL A 198 -9.39 -13.81 16.91
C VAL A 198 -8.58 -12.86 17.77
N ILE A 199 -9.15 -11.68 18.03
CA ILE A 199 -8.57 -10.67 18.91
C ILE A 199 -9.44 -10.60 20.16
N GLU A 200 -8.80 -10.65 21.32
CA GLU A 200 -9.45 -10.64 22.62
C GLU A 200 -8.80 -9.59 23.51
N ILE A 201 -9.61 -8.75 24.16
CA ILE A 201 -9.14 -7.77 25.11
C ILE A 201 -9.38 -8.30 26.52
N GLN A 202 -8.30 -8.50 27.27
CA GLN A 202 -8.32 -9.05 28.63
C GLN A 202 -8.73 -7.99 29.66
N SER A 203 -9.91 -7.40 29.48
CA SER A 203 -10.53 -6.49 30.44
C SER A 203 -12.03 -6.38 30.21
N LYS A 204 -12.80 -6.45 31.31
CA LYS A 204 -14.27 -6.35 31.31
C LYS A 204 -14.80 -4.92 31.49
N ARG A 205 -13.92 -3.98 31.82
CA ARG A 205 -14.29 -2.58 32.10
C ARG A 205 -13.79 -1.60 31.04
N VAL A 206 -13.13 -2.11 30.00
CA VAL A 206 -12.58 -1.32 28.91
C VAL A 206 -13.69 -0.70 28.08
N GLN A 207 -13.56 0.59 27.76
CA GLN A 207 -14.48 1.31 26.88
C GLN A 207 -13.74 1.68 25.59
N ILE A 208 -14.28 1.27 24.45
CA ILE A 208 -13.66 1.42 23.13
C ILE A 208 -14.74 1.90 22.16
N TYR A 209 -14.44 2.91 21.36
CA TYR A 209 -15.34 3.42 20.32
C TYR A 209 -15.20 2.65 19.02
N SER A 210 -13.96 2.51 18.55
CA SER A 210 -13.66 1.79 17.32
C SER A 210 -12.32 1.11 17.43
N SER A 211 -12.10 0.11 16.57
CA SER A 211 -10.79 -0.50 16.43
C SER A 211 -10.54 -0.91 14.99
N GLN A 212 -9.27 -0.86 14.60
CA GLN A 212 -8.83 -1.18 13.26
C GLN A 212 -7.57 -2.03 13.33
N LEU A 213 -7.54 -3.16 12.64
CA LEU A 213 -6.32 -3.91 12.46
C LEU A 213 -5.60 -3.38 11.22
N ARG A 214 -4.33 -3.00 11.39
CA ARG A 214 -3.44 -2.59 10.32
C ARG A 214 -2.36 -3.64 10.09
N ILE A 215 -2.21 -4.03 8.83
CA ILE A 215 -1.21 -4.97 8.37
C ILE A 215 -0.34 -4.23 7.36
N HIS A 216 0.93 -4.04 7.69
CA HIS A 216 1.89 -3.30 6.87
C HIS A 216 3.03 -4.24 6.43
N ALA A 217 3.29 -4.30 5.12
CA ALA A 217 4.41 -5.08 4.60
C ALA A 217 5.75 -4.37 4.87
N PHE A 218 6.73 -5.09 5.41
CA PHE A 218 8.11 -4.61 5.50
C PHE A 218 8.87 -4.92 4.21
N PHE A 219 9.07 -3.92 3.37
CA PHE A 219 9.84 -4.10 2.14
C PHE A 219 11.35 -3.96 2.40
N THR A 220 12.12 -4.91 1.88
CA THR A 220 13.59 -4.87 1.85
C THR A 220 14.10 -5.06 0.42
N GLY A 221 15.34 -4.66 0.15
CA GLY A 221 15.99 -4.83 -1.16
C GLY A 221 15.28 -4.06 -2.29
N ILE A 222 15.04 -4.73 -3.43
CA ILE A 222 14.43 -4.11 -4.62
C ILE A 222 13.01 -3.61 -4.30
N ARG A 223 12.22 -4.35 -3.50
CA ARG A 223 10.87 -3.93 -3.11
C ARG A 223 10.88 -2.61 -2.34
N TYR A 224 11.90 -2.40 -1.50
CA TYR A 224 12.05 -1.15 -0.75
C TYR A 224 12.24 0.04 -1.70
N VAL A 225 13.10 -0.12 -2.71
CA VAL A 225 13.36 0.95 -3.70
C VAL A 225 12.10 1.24 -4.52
N LEU A 226 11.41 0.21 -4.99
CA LEU A 226 10.17 0.33 -5.75
C LEU A 226 9.05 1.02 -4.95
N TYR A 227 8.98 0.76 -3.64
CA TYR A 227 7.96 1.34 -2.77
C TYR A 227 8.24 2.80 -2.41
N ASN A 228 9.47 3.11 -2.00
CA ASN A 228 9.79 4.45 -1.50
C ASN A 228 10.10 5.43 -2.64
N PHE A 229 10.57 4.95 -3.79
CA PHE A 229 10.96 5.80 -4.93
C PHE A 229 10.35 5.32 -6.26
N PRO A 230 9.00 5.28 -6.38
CA PRO A 230 8.34 4.67 -7.54
C PRO A 230 8.67 5.36 -8.88
N LEU A 231 8.88 6.68 -8.88
CA LEU A 231 9.17 7.44 -10.10
C LEU A 231 10.61 7.23 -10.58
N THR A 232 11.58 7.25 -9.68
CA THR A 232 12.99 7.09 -10.05
C THR A 232 13.26 5.64 -10.45
N SER A 233 12.68 4.67 -9.74
CA SER A 233 12.80 3.25 -10.11
C SER A 233 12.16 2.96 -11.47
N ALA A 234 10.98 3.54 -11.74
CA ALA A 234 10.33 3.42 -13.05
C ALA A 234 11.20 4.01 -14.16
N GLY A 235 11.72 5.23 -13.98
CA GLY A 235 12.58 5.88 -14.96
C GLY A 235 13.83 5.06 -15.30
N ILE A 236 14.54 4.57 -14.27
CA ILE A 236 15.76 3.75 -14.45
C ILE A 236 15.43 2.42 -15.16
N ALA A 237 14.36 1.73 -14.74
CA ALA A 237 13.97 0.45 -15.31
C ALA A 237 13.52 0.59 -16.78
N ILE A 238 12.69 1.60 -17.08
CA ILE A 238 12.21 1.87 -18.45
C ILE A 238 13.38 2.27 -19.36
N ALA A 239 14.31 3.10 -18.87
CA ALA A 239 15.51 3.47 -19.65
C ALA A 239 16.40 2.27 -19.94
N THR A 240 16.59 1.38 -18.95
CA THR A 240 17.41 0.16 -19.09
C THR A 240 16.79 -0.81 -20.09
N ASN A 241 15.49 -1.09 -19.96
CA ASN A 241 14.74 -1.94 -20.89
C ASN A 241 14.74 -1.36 -22.30
N PHE A 242 14.54 -0.04 -22.44
CA PHE A 242 14.57 0.64 -23.73
C PHE A 242 15.94 0.55 -24.39
N ALA A 243 17.03 0.80 -23.66
CA ALA A 243 18.39 0.68 -24.16
C ALA A 243 18.69 -0.76 -24.61
N PHE A 244 18.33 -1.76 -23.78
CA PHE A 244 18.53 -3.17 -24.09
C PHE A 244 17.79 -3.60 -25.37
N LEU A 245 16.51 -3.26 -25.50
CA LEU A 245 15.72 -3.57 -26.69
C LEU A 245 16.25 -2.83 -27.93
N SER A 246 16.70 -1.58 -27.79
CA SER A 246 17.29 -0.81 -28.88
C SER A 246 18.57 -1.47 -29.41
N VAL A 247 19.43 -1.98 -28.52
CA VAL A 247 20.64 -2.71 -28.89
C VAL A 247 20.31 -4.00 -29.66
N ILE A 248 19.30 -4.75 -29.22
CA ILE A 248 18.85 -5.97 -29.93
C ILE A 248 18.35 -5.64 -31.33
N VAL A 249 17.51 -4.61 -31.48
CA VAL A 249 17.00 -4.19 -32.79
C VAL A 249 18.14 -3.72 -33.70
N LEU A 250 19.12 -2.99 -33.15
CA LEU A 250 20.29 -2.55 -33.91
C LEU A 250 21.11 -3.74 -34.42
N PHE A 251 21.41 -4.72 -33.58
CA PHE A 251 22.13 -5.93 -34.01
C PHE A 251 21.32 -6.75 -35.02
N SER A 252 20.01 -6.88 -34.82
CA SER A 252 19.14 -7.56 -35.79
C SER A 252 19.11 -6.85 -37.14
N TYR A 253 19.22 -5.52 -37.16
CA TYR A 253 19.33 -4.75 -38.40
C TYR A 253 20.69 -4.93 -39.07
N LEU A 254 21.78 -5.02 -38.30
CA LEU A 254 23.14 -5.21 -38.83
C LEU A 254 23.42 -6.63 -39.33
N GLN A 255 22.62 -7.61 -38.92
CA GLN A 255 22.76 -9.01 -39.35
C GLN A 255 22.16 -9.29 -40.74
N PHE A 256 21.40 -8.34 -41.29
CA PHE A 256 20.86 -8.35 -42.65
C PHE A 256 21.54 -7.27 -43.51
#